data_AF-A0A2M7RHH3-F1
#
_entry.id   AF-A0A2M7RHH3-F1
#
_cell.length_a   1.000
_cell.length_b   1.000
_cell.length_c   1.000
_cell.angle_alpha   90.00
_cell.angle_beta   90.00
_cell.angle_gamma   90.00
#
_symmetry.space_group_name_H-M   'P 1'
#
loop_
_entity.id
_entity.type
_entity.pdbx_description
1 polymer ?
#
loop_
_entity_poly.entity_id
_entity_poly.type
_entity_poly.pdbx_seq_one_letter_code
_entity_poly.pdbx_strand_id
1 'polypeptide(L)'
;LADTLMSQGLKLVSGGTDNHLMLVDLTNTGTTGKQVENALGEVEIYCNKNMIPFDERKPADPSGIRLGTPALTTRGFKEEEMKEIGQLIARVIKNIETESVKEEVKKKVKELAGQHALYPDLVYY
;
A
#
# COMPACT_ATOMS: atom_id res chain seq x y z
N LEU A 1 5.61 1.60 -8.94
CA LEU A 1 4.67 1.82 -7.80
C LEU A 1 4.30 3.30 -7.64
N ALA A 2 5.26 4.19 -7.38
CA ALA A 2 5.01 5.63 -7.20
C ALA A 2 4.17 6.24 -8.34
N ASP A 3 4.59 6.02 -9.59
CA ASP A 3 3.87 6.51 -10.78
C ASP A 3 2.43 6.03 -10.84
N THR A 4 2.19 4.75 -10.51
CA THR A 4 0.85 4.19 -10.49
C THR A 4 -0.02 4.87 -9.44
N LEU A 5 0.48 5.04 -8.21
CA LEU A 5 -0.25 5.71 -7.14
C LEU A 5 -0.63 7.14 -7.56
N MET A 6 0.30 7.87 -8.16
CA MET A 6 0.05 9.22 -8.70
C MET A 6 -0.96 9.22 -9.85
N SER A 7 -0.86 8.28 -10.80
CA SER A 7 -1.84 8.11 -11.89
C SER A 7 -3.25 7.78 -11.39
N GLN A 8 -3.34 7.19 -10.20
CA GLN A 8 -4.60 6.89 -9.53
C GLN A 8 -5.12 8.07 -8.70
N GLY A 9 -4.44 9.22 -8.71
CA GLY A 9 -4.86 10.44 -8.03
C GLY A 9 -4.40 10.55 -6.57
N LEU A 10 -3.52 9.66 -6.11
CA LEU A 10 -2.91 9.78 -4.79
C LEU A 10 -1.72 10.74 -4.85
N LYS A 11 -1.55 11.54 -3.80
CA LYS A 11 -0.44 12.48 -3.70
C LYS A 11 0.75 11.83 -3.00
N LEU A 12 1.95 12.00 -3.55
CA LEU A 12 3.20 11.68 -2.87
C LEU A 12 3.83 12.96 -2.35
N VAL A 13 4.37 12.94 -1.12
CA VAL A 13 4.91 14.14 -0.45
C VAL A 13 5.95 14.88 -1.30
N SER A 14 6.83 14.15 -1.98
CA SER A 14 7.87 14.69 -2.87
C SER A 14 7.54 14.60 -4.36
N GLY A 15 6.32 14.18 -4.73
CA GLY A 15 5.96 13.93 -6.13
C GLY A 15 6.65 12.72 -6.78
N GLY A 16 7.27 11.84 -5.97
CA GLY A 16 8.02 10.70 -6.46
C GLY A 16 8.92 10.12 -5.37
N THR A 17 9.97 9.40 -5.79
CA THR A 17 11.02 8.89 -4.90
C THR A 17 12.30 8.62 -5.68
N ASP A 18 13.45 8.80 -5.03
CA ASP A 18 14.78 8.44 -5.55
C ASP A 18 15.34 7.17 -4.89
N ASN A 19 14.54 6.50 -4.04
CA ASN A 19 14.99 5.35 -3.26
C ASN A 19 13.88 4.30 -3.08
N HIS A 20 14.07 3.42 -2.10
CA HIS A 20 13.24 2.22 -1.89
C HIS A 20 11.89 2.47 -1.22
N LEU A 21 11.57 3.70 -0.81
CA LEU A 21 10.32 4.03 -0.12
C LEU A 21 9.63 5.25 -0.73
N MET A 22 8.33 5.39 -0.47
CA MET A 22 7.55 6.58 -0.81
C MET A 22 6.55 6.88 0.30
N LEU A 23 6.23 8.17 0.47
CA LEU A 23 5.31 8.66 1.47
C LEU A 23 4.05 9.21 0.79
N VAL A 24 2.93 8.55 1.02
CA VAL A 24 1.62 8.95 0.48
C VAL A 24 0.97 9.94 1.44
N ASP A 25 0.55 11.07 0.89
CA ASP A 25 -0.24 12.10 1.55
C ASP A 25 -1.73 11.81 1.34
N LEU A 26 -2.47 11.59 2.43
CA LEU A 26 -3.89 11.23 2.43
C LEU A 26 -4.80 12.43 2.72
N THR A 27 -4.26 13.65 2.83
CA THR A 27 -5.06 14.85 3.15
C THR A 27 -6.18 15.12 2.15
N ASN A 28 -6.04 14.67 0.90
CA ASN A 28 -7.04 14.83 -0.15
C ASN A 28 -8.03 13.67 -0.28
N THR A 29 -7.90 12.61 0.54
CA THR A 29 -8.77 11.42 0.45
C THR A 29 -9.88 11.41 1.50
N GLY A 30 -9.84 12.32 2.48
CA GLY A 30 -10.79 12.34 3.60
C GLY A 30 -10.57 11.20 4.61
N THR A 31 -9.46 10.46 4.50
CA THR A 31 -9.12 9.34 5.39
C THR A 31 -7.84 9.61 6.17
N THR A 32 -7.68 8.96 7.31
CA THR A 32 -6.44 9.02 8.10
C THR A 32 -5.44 7.92 7.70
N GLY A 33 -4.17 8.11 8.03
CA GLY A 33 -3.16 7.08 7.90
C GLY A 33 -3.48 5.82 8.72
N LYS A 34 -4.11 5.97 9.89
CA LYS A 34 -4.56 4.82 10.70
C LYS A 34 -5.70 4.06 10.04
N GLN A 35 -6.69 4.77 9.49
CA GLN A 35 -7.80 4.13 8.77
C GLN A 35 -7.26 3.34 7.56
N VAL A 36 -6.41 3.97 6.76
CA VAL A 36 -5.83 3.33 5.56
C VAL A 36 -4.92 2.16 5.91
N GLU A 37 -4.06 2.28 6.93
CA GLU A 37 -3.23 1.18 7.43
C GLU A 37 -4.08 -0.04 7.82
N ASN A 38 -5.19 0.17 8.54
CA ASN A 38 -6.10 -0.90 8.92
C ASN A 38 -6.79 -1.53 7.71
N ALA A 39 -7.35 -0.73 6.81
CA ALA A 39 -8.09 -1.23 5.65
C ALA A 39 -7.19 -1.99 4.65
N LEU A 40 -5.95 -1.54 4.47
CA LEU A 40 -4.96 -2.29 3.69
C LEU A 40 -4.59 -3.61 4.38
N GLY A 41 -4.47 -3.60 5.71
CA GLY A 41 -4.22 -4.81 6.50
C GLY A 41 -5.32 -5.87 6.37
N GLU A 42 -6.59 -5.45 6.29
CA GLU A 42 -7.74 -6.36 6.08
C GLU A 42 -7.64 -7.15 4.77
N VAL A 43 -7.03 -6.55 3.75
CA VAL A 43 -6.79 -7.15 2.42
C VAL A 43 -5.38 -7.73 2.25
N GLU A 44 -4.64 -7.92 3.34
CA GLU A 44 -3.29 -8.51 3.38
C GLU A 44 -2.20 -7.66 2.68
N ILE A 45 -2.40 -6.34 2.60
CA ILE A 45 -1.37 -5.36 2.22
C ILE A 45 -0.89 -4.64 3.47
N TYR A 46 0.37 -4.84 3.86
CA TYR A 46 0.93 -4.25 5.07
C TYR A 46 1.74 -2.99 4.77
N CYS A 47 1.40 -1.89 5.43
CA CYS A 47 2.14 -0.63 5.41
C CYS A 47 2.25 -0.04 6.83
N ASN A 48 2.85 1.14 6.95
CA ASN A 48 2.94 1.86 8.21
C ASN A 48 2.32 3.25 8.07
N LYS A 49 1.39 3.62 8.96
CA LYS A 49 0.93 5.01 9.12
C LYS A 49 2.11 5.90 9.49
N ASN A 50 2.19 7.07 8.87
CA ASN A 50 3.34 7.94 9.01
C ASN A 50 2.93 9.42 8.96
N MET A 51 3.62 10.25 9.74
CA MET A 51 3.43 11.70 9.69
C MET A 51 3.93 12.23 8.34
N ILE A 52 3.28 13.27 7.83
CA ILE A 52 3.76 14.02 6.65
C ILE A 52 4.40 15.35 7.07
N PRO A 53 5.11 16.07 6.18
CA PRO A 53 5.55 17.42 6.48
C PRO A 53 4.38 18.33 6.84
N PHE A 54 4.52 19.09 7.94
CA PHE A 54 3.48 20.00 8.45
C PHE A 54 2.13 19.32 8.73
N ASP A 55 2.14 18.03 9.09
CA ASP A 55 0.93 17.29 9.43
C ASP A 55 0.19 17.94 10.61
N GLU A 56 -1.08 18.31 10.37
CA GLU A 56 -1.96 18.90 11.39
C GLU A 56 -2.52 17.85 12.36
N ARG A 57 -2.42 16.56 12.01
CA ARG A 57 -2.90 15.45 12.84
C ARG A 57 -1.86 15.01 13.87
N LYS A 58 -2.31 14.21 14.84
CA LYS A 58 -1.43 13.68 15.91
C LYS A 58 -0.69 12.41 15.45
N PRO A 59 0.48 12.10 16.02
CA PRO A 59 1.25 10.89 15.67
C PRO A 59 0.49 9.55 15.79
N ALA A 60 -0.51 9.47 16.68
CA ALA A 60 -1.33 8.27 16.83
C ALA A 60 -2.32 8.05 15.67
N ASP A 61 -2.58 9.08 14.87
CA ASP A 61 -3.55 9.09 13.78
C ASP A 61 -3.14 10.10 12.67
N PRO A 62 -2.01 9.86 11.99
CA PRO A 62 -1.37 10.83 11.09
C PRO A 62 -2.05 10.93 9.73
N SER A 63 -1.58 11.83 8.86
CA SER A 63 -2.14 12.09 7.51
C SER A 63 -1.47 11.32 6.37
N GLY A 64 -0.65 10.31 6.65
CA GLY A 64 0.06 9.57 5.60
C GLY A 64 0.30 8.10 5.88
N ILE A 65 0.77 7.41 4.85
CA ILE A 65 1.30 6.03 4.92
C ILE A 65 2.63 5.93 4.19
N ARG A 66 3.54 5.11 4.72
CA ARG A 66 4.83 4.81 4.10
C ARG A 66 4.78 3.44 3.44
N LEU A 67 5.17 3.40 2.17
CA LEU A 67 5.28 2.18 1.37
C LEU A 67 6.75 1.96 0.98
N GLY A 68 7.17 0.71 0.91
CA GLY A 68 8.52 0.34 0.48
C GLY A 68 8.50 -0.93 -0.36
N THR A 69 9.45 -1.04 -1.29
CA THR A 69 9.55 -2.15 -2.24
C THR A 69 10.45 -3.34 -1.85
N PRO A 70 11.48 -3.21 -0.97
CA PRO A 70 12.50 -4.25 -0.82
C PRO A 70 11.95 -5.65 -0.50
N ALA A 71 10.97 -5.77 0.40
CA ALA A 71 10.42 -7.07 0.79
C ALA A 71 9.78 -7.83 -0.38
N LEU A 72 9.12 -7.11 -1.30
CA LEU A 72 8.48 -7.71 -2.47
C LEU A 72 9.51 -7.97 -3.57
N THR A 73 10.47 -7.06 -3.77
CA THR A 73 11.55 -7.28 -4.74
C THR A 73 12.41 -8.48 -4.36
N THR A 74 12.66 -8.72 -3.06
CA THR A 74 13.32 -9.95 -2.58
C THR A 74 12.54 -11.22 -2.93
N ARG A 75 11.20 -11.14 -3.04
CA ARG A 75 10.33 -12.25 -3.48
C ARG A 75 10.26 -12.39 -5.01
N GLY A 76 10.95 -11.54 -5.76
CA GLY A 76 10.97 -11.57 -7.22
C GLY A 76 9.86 -10.77 -7.91
N PHE A 77 9.13 -9.92 -7.18
CA PHE A 77 8.19 -8.97 -7.79
C PHE A 77 8.94 -7.92 -8.62
N LYS A 78 8.37 -7.58 -9.77
CA LYS A 78 8.90 -6.62 -10.75
C LYS A 78 7.91 -5.48 -11.00
N GLU A 79 8.20 -4.66 -11.99
CA GLU A 79 7.51 -3.41 -12.30
C GLU A 79 6.01 -3.63 -12.60
N GLU A 80 5.64 -4.70 -13.30
CA GLU A 80 4.25 -5.00 -13.63
C GLU A 80 3.43 -5.38 -12.38
N GLU A 81 3.97 -6.22 -11.51
CA GLU A 81 3.28 -6.53 -10.25
C GLU A 81 3.19 -5.29 -9.35
N MET A 82 4.23 -4.43 -9.35
CA MET A 82 4.20 -3.16 -8.61
C MET A 82 3.15 -2.18 -9.15
N LYS A 83 2.84 -2.25 -10.44
CA LYS A 83 1.75 -1.48 -11.04
C LYS A 83 0.41 -2.04 -10.57
N GLU A 84 0.24 -3.36 -10.56
CA GLU A 84 -0.99 -3.97 -10.05
C GLU A 84 -1.22 -3.65 -8.56
N ILE A 85 -0.17 -3.80 -7.73
CA ILE A 85 -0.22 -3.44 -6.30
C ILE A 85 -0.61 -1.96 -6.11
N GLY A 86 -0.06 -1.04 -6.91
CA GLY A 86 -0.43 0.37 -6.84
C GLY A 86 -1.91 0.62 -7.14
N GLN A 87 -2.49 -0.12 -8.08
CA GLN A 87 -3.93 -0.05 -8.40
C GLN A 87 -4.79 -0.61 -7.27
N LEU A 88 -4.38 -1.74 -6.68
CA LEU A 88 -5.07 -2.36 -5.54
C LEU A 88 -5.08 -1.45 -4.31
N ILE A 89 -3.93 -0.83 -3.97
CA ILE A 89 -3.82 0.14 -2.87
C ILE A 89 -4.77 1.31 -3.09
N ALA A 90 -4.74 1.92 -4.28
CA ALA A 90 -5.63 3.05 -4.60
C ALA A 90 -7.10 2.65 -4.57
N ARG A 91 -7.45 1.43 -5.01
CA ARG A 91 -8.81 0.91 -4.97
C ARG A 91 -9.33 0.79 -3.54
N VAL A 92 -8.51 0.30 -2.61
CA VAL A 92 -8.89 0.22 -1.18
C VAL A 92 -9.05 1.61 -0.58
N ILE A 93 -8.08 2.52 -0.80
CA ILE A 93 -8.15 3.88 -0.24
C ILE A 93 -9.42 4.61 -0.67
N LYS A 94 -9.83 4.46 -1.94
CA LYS A 94 -11.05 5.08 -2.48
C LYS A 94 -12.36 4.44 -1.99
N ASN A 95 -12.30 3.23 -1.44
CA ASN A 95 -13.47 2.42 -1.09
C ASN A 95 -13.32 1.79 0.31
N ILE A 96 -12.79 2.57 1.26
CA ILE A 96 -12.34 2.08 2.56
C ILE A 96 -13.46 1.44 3.40
N GLU A 97 -14.71 1.82 3.17
CA GLU A 97 -15.90 1.30 3.85
C GLU A 97 -16.65 0.21 3.04
N THR A 98 -16.14 -0.16 1.85
CA THR A 98 -16.84 -1.10 0.95
C THR A 98 -16.27 -2.51 1.07
N GLU A 99 -16.92 -3.36 1.86
CA GLU A 99 -16.46 -4.73 2.13
C GLU A 99 -16.32 -5.60 0.89
N SER A 100 -17.24 -5.51 -0.08
CA SER A 100 -17.12 -6.27 -1.34
C SER A 100 -15.86 -5.93 -2.13
N VAL A 101 -15.44 -4.66 -2.12
CA VAL A 101 -14.18 -4.23 -2.75
C VAL A 101 -12.98 -4.81 -2.00
N LYS A 102 -13.02 -4.84 -0.67
CA LYS A 102 -11.95 -5.44 0.14
C LYS A 102 -11.83 -6.94 -0.12
N GLU A 103 -12.94 -7.67 -0.22
CA GLU A 103 -12.95 -9.09 -0.53
C GLU A 103 -12.33 -9.39 -1.91
N GLU A 104 -12.69 -8.61 -2.94
CA GLU A 104 -12.10 -8.73 -4.28
C GLU A 104 -10.59 -8.44 -4.27
N VAL A 105 -10.18 -7.34 -3.63
CA VAL A 105 -8.76 -6.98 -3.53
C VAL A 105 -7.99 -8.05 -2.79
N LYS A 106 -8.51 -8.56 -1.67
CA LYS A 106 -7.87 -9.63 -0.88
C LYS A 106 -7.65 -10.90 -1.71
N LYS A 107 -8.62 -11.30 -2.54
CA LYS A 107 -8.45 -12.43 -3.46
C LYS A 107 -7.30 -12.17 -4.44
N LYS A 108 -7.24 -10.98 -5.02
CA LYS A 108 -6.18 -10.61 -5.97
C LYS A 108 -4.80 -10.56 -5.32
N VAL A 109 -4.70 -10.01 -4.10
CA VAL A 109 -3.46 -9.99 -3.30
C VAL A 109 -2.96 -11.41 -3.05
N LYS A 110 -3.85 -12.34 -2.69
CA LYS A 110 -3.48 -13.76 -2.48
C LYS A 110 -2.98 -14.43 -3.75
N GLU A 111 -3.64 -14.20 -4.89
CA GLU A 111 -3.18 -14.71 -6.18
C GLU A 111 -1.77 -14.20 -6.52
N LEU A 112 -1.56 -12.89 -6.40
CA LEU A 112 -0.28 -12.25 -6.72
C LEU A 112 0.83 -12.72 -5.77
N ALA A 113 0.54 -12.83 -4.48
CA ALA A 113 1.47 -13.37 -3.49
C ALA A 113 1.83 -14.84 -3.76
N GLY A 114 0.88 -15.65 -4.23
CA GLY A 114 1.07 -17.07 -4.56
C GLY A 114 1.99 -17.30 -5.75
N GLN A 115 2.06 -16.35 -6.70
CA GLN A 115 2.98 -16.40 -7.85
C GLN A 115 4.46 -16.22 -7.44
N HIS A 116 4.71 -15.69 -6.24
CA HIS A 116 6.02 -15.30 -5.73
C HIS A 116 6.23 -15.83 -4.30
N ALA A 117 6.32 -17.16 -4.17
CA ALA A 117 6.50 -17.82 -2.87
C ALA A 117 7.79 -17.34 -2.17
N LEU A 118 7.69 -16.94 -0.90
CA LEU A 118 8.82 -16.39 -0.14
C LEU A 118 9.86 -17.46 0.23
N TYR A 119 9.41 -18.66 0.61
CA TYR A 119 10.26 -19.80 0.97
C TYR A 119 9.66 -21.11 0.45
N PRO A 120 9.81 -21.43 -0.85
CA PRO A 120 9.18 -22.63 -1.42
C PRO A 120 9.70 -23.94 -0.82
N ASP A 121 10.92 -23.93 -0.29
CA ASP A 121 11.59 -25.11 0.24
C ASP A 121 11.46 -25.27 1.77
N LEU A 122 10.75 -24.36 2.45
CA LEU A 122 10.57 -24.45 3.91
C LEU A 122 9.51 -25.51 4.25
N VAL A 123 9.97 -26.66 4.73
CA VAL A 123 9.11 -27.69 5.32
C VAL A 123 8.93 -27.37 6.80
N TYR A 124 7.69 -27.10 7.22
CA TYR A 124 7.36 -26.99 8.64
C TYR A 124 7.29 -28.40 9.24
N TYR A 125 8.08 -28.65 10.30
CA TYR A 125 8.05 -29.87 11.10
C TYR A 125 6.91 -29.85 12.13
#